data_AF-A0A920CHT5-F1
#
_entry.id   AF-A0A920CHT5-F1
#
_cell.length_a   1.000
_cell.length_b   1.000
_cell.length_c   1.000
_cell.angle_alpha   90.00
_cell.angle_beta   90.00
_cell.angle_gamma   90.00
#
_symmetry.space_group_name_H-M   'P 1'
#
loop_
_entity.id
_entity.type
_entity.pdbx_description
1 polymer ?
#
loop_
_entity_poly.entity_id
_entity_poly.type
_entity_poly.pdbx_seq_one_letter_code
_entity_poly.pdbx_strand_id
1 'polypeptide(L)' 'MDNFTSEELKEALRALESTISKCEKALPKLKEGTPQHTLLTRRIKALQISTALIKRELD' A
#
# COMPACT_ATOMS: atom_id res chain seq x y z
N MET A 1 -21.44 1.22 -8.33
CA MET A 1 -20.01 1.57 -8.36
C MET A 1 -19.65 1.61 -9.81
N ASP A 2 -19.12 2.73 -10.28
CA ASP A 2 -18.55 2.79 -11.62
C ASP A 2 -17.40 1.79 -11.71
N ASN A 3 -17.34 1.04 -12.81
CA ASN A 3 -16.23 0.12 -13.04
C ASN A 3 -14.99 0.94 -13.40
N PHE A 4 -13.92 0.78 -12.64
CA PHE A 4 -12.63 1.38 -12.96
C PHE A 4 -12.07 0.74 -14.24
N THR A 5 -11.43 1.55 -15.08
CA THR A 5 -10.70 1.06 -16.24
C THR A 5 -9.43 0.33 -15.83
N SER A 6 -8.93 -0.59 -16.68
CA SER A 6 -7.67 -1.29 -16.43
C SER A 6 -6.49 -0.32 -16.26
N GLU A 7 -6.48 0.82 -16.97
CA GLU A 7 -5.44 1.83 -16.83
C GLU A 7 -5.52 2.56 -15.48
N GLU A 8 -6.72 2.91 -14.99
CA GLU A 8 -6.87 3.48 -13.64
C GLU A 8 -6.41 2.49 -12.55
N LEU A 9 -6.71 1.21 -12.71
CA LEU A 9 -6.26 0.16 -11.79
C LEU A 9 -4.73 -0.01 -11.82
N LYS A 10 -4.09 0.03 -12.99
CA LYS A 10 -2.62 -0.02 -13.12
C LYS A 10 -1.95 1.22 -12.53
N GLU A 11 -2.48 2.42 -12.77
CA GLU A 11 -2.00 3.66 -12.17
C GLU A 11 -2.12 3.61 -10.64
N ALA A 12 -3.24 3.10 -10.11
CA ALA A 12 -3.43 2.88 -8.68
C ALA A 12 -2.39 1.90 -8.11
N LEU A 13 -2.11 0.77 -8.80
CA LEU A 13 -1.06 -0.17 -8.39
C LEU A 13 0.31 0.52 -8.29
N ARG A 14 0.70 1.28 -9.32
CA ARG A 14 1.97 2.02 -9.34
C ARG A 14 2.06 3.00 -8.17
N ALA A 15 0.98 3.72 -7.86
CA ALA A 15 0.93 4.66 -6.74
C ALA A 15 1.05 3.94 -5.38
N LEU A 16 0.37 2.81 -5.21
CA LEU A 16 0.44 1.99 -4.00
C LEU A 16 1.83 1.39 -3.80
N GLU A 17 2.46 0.84 -4.83
CA GLU A 17 3.82 0.28 -4.77
C GLU A 17 4.85 1.36 -4.37
N SER A 18 4.74 2.56 -4.94
CA SER A 18 5.58 3.70 -4.52
C SER A 18 5.37 4.07 -3.05
N THR A 19 4.11 4.04 -2.59
CA THR A 19 3.74 4.38 -1.22
C THR A 19 4.26 3.34 -0.24
N ILE A 20 4.10 2.05 -0.55
CA ILE A 20 4.65 0.93 0.23
C ILE A 20 6.16 1.08 0.35
N SER A 21 6.88 1.30 -0.74
CA SER A 21 8.34 1.48 -0.72
C SER A 21 8.79 2.65 0.17
N LYS A 22 8.06 3.77 0.16
CA LYS A 22 8.34 4.91 1.04
C LYS A 22 8.08 4.56 2.51
N CYS A 23 7.00 3.85 2.80
CA CYS A 23 6.69 3.38 4.16
C CYS A 23 7.75 2.41 4.67
N GLU A 24 8.20 1.45 3.84
CA GLU A 24 9.25 0.50 4.18
C GLU A 24 10.60 1.20 4.46
N LYS A 25 10.95 2.23 3.68
CA LYS A 25 12.14 3.06 3.94
C LYS A 25 12.04 3.92 5.21
N ALA A 26 10.82 4.26 5.62
CA ALA A 26 10.58 5.05 6.82
C ALA A 26 10.51 4.19 8.09
N LEU A 27 10.08 2.93 7.99
CA LEU A 27 9.88 2.04 9.13
C LEU A 27 11.13 1.83 10.00
N PRO A 28 12.34 1.57 9.45
CA PRO A 28 13.57 1.43 10.25
C PRO A 28 13.98 2.70 11.01
N LYS A 29 13.45 3.87 10.63
CA LYS A 29 13.72 5.15 11.31
C LYS A 29 12.84 5.34 12.55
N LEU A 30 11.83 4.49 12.74
CA LEU A 30 10.93 4.54 13.88
C LEU A 30 11.38 3.53 14.92
N LYS A 31 11.41 3.95 16.19
CA LYS A 31 11.72 3.04 17.29
C LYS A 31 10.62 2.00 17.44
N GLU A 32 11.01 0.73 17.49
CA GLU A 32 10.10 -0.37 17.75
C GLU A 32 9.32 -0.17 19.07
N GLY A 33 8.06 -0.60 19.09
CA GLY A 33 7.16 -0.41 20.24
C GLY A 33 6.53 0.98 20.35
N THR A 34 6.92 1.95 19.51
CA THR A 34 6.24 3.25 19.47
C THR A 34 4.89 3.15 18.74
N PRO A 35 3.92 4.04 19.06
CA PRO A 35 2.68 4.15 18.30
C PRO A 35 2.91 4.39 16.81
N GLN A 36 3.91 5.19 16.45
CA GLN A 36 4.26 5.51 15.06
C GLN A 36 4.76 4.26 14.32
N HIS A 37 5.64 3.46 14.94
CA HIS A 37 6.10 2.20 14.36
C HIS A 37 4.92 1.26 14.11
N THR A 38 4.09 1.04 15.13
CA THR A 38 2.90 0.17 15.03
C THR A 38 1.93 0.64 13.95
N LEU A 39 1.66 1.94 13.88
CA LEU A 39 0.80 2.54 12.86
C LEU A 39 1.36 2.32 11.45
N LEU A 40 2.65 2.55 11.25
CA LEU A 40 3.28 2.41 9.95
C LEU A 40 3.30 0.96 9.48
N THR A 41 3.60 0.00 10.37
CA THR A 41 3.50 -1.44 10.06
C THR A 41 2.09 -1.83 9.62
N ARG A 42 1.06 -1.36 10.33
CA ARG A 42 -0.35 -1.65 9.97
C ARG A 42 -0.74 -1.02 8.63
N ARG A 43 -0.25 0.19 8.33
CA ARG A 43 -0.48 0.85 7.04
C ARG A 43 0.15 0.08 5.89
N ILE A 44 1.39 -0.38 6.04
CA ILE A 44 2.05 -1.21 5.01
C ILE A 44 1.20 -2.45 4.71
N LYS A 45 0.75 -3.15 5.76
CA LYS A 45 -0.12 -4.33 5.61
C LYS A 45 -1.43 -4.01 4.88
N ALA A 46 -2.08 -2.89 5.22
CA ALA A 46 -3.30 -2.44 4.55
C ALA A 46 -3.06 -2.14 3.07
N LEU A 47 -1.97 -1.43 2.74
CA LEU A 47 -1.61 -1.12 1.35
C LEU A 47 -1.34 -2.39 0.54
N GLN A 48 -0.64 -3.38 1.12
CA GLN A 48 -0.41 -4.68 0.49
C GLN A 48 -1.72 -5.43 0.19
N ILE A 49 -2.69 -5.39 1.12
CA ILE A 49 -4.02 -5.97 0.89
C ILE A 49 -4.73 -5.24 -0.24
N SER A 50 -4.71 -3.89 -0.25
CA SER A 50 -5.30 -3.11 -1.35
C SER A 50 -4.68 -3.44 -2.70
N THR A 51 -3.35 -3.58 -2.76
CA THR A 51 -2.63 -4.00 -3.98
C THR A 51 -3.08 -5.38 -4.44
N ALA A 52 -3.23 -6.35 -3.54
CA ALA A 52 -3.70 -7.69 -3.88
C ALA A 52 -5.13 -7.68 -4.42
N LEU A 53 -6.02 -6.88 -3.83
CA LEU A 53 -7.40 -6.72 -4.30
C LEU A 53 -7.44 -6.10 -5.70
N ILE A 54 -6.67 -5.05 -5.96
CA ILE A 54 -6.63 -4.42 -7.29
C ILE A 54 -6.06 -5.37 -8.34
N LYS A 55 -5.02 -6.15 -8.01
CA LYS A 55 -4.48 -7.18 -8.91
C LYS A 55 -5.54 -8.21 -9.28
N ARG A 56 -6.35 -8.64 -8.31
CA ARG A 56 -7.47 -9.57 -8.55
C ARG A 56 -8.54 -9.01 -9.49
N GLU A 57 -8.77 -7.71 -9.50
CA GLU A 57 -9.73 -7.08 -10.42
C GLU A 57 -9.15 -6.82 -11.82
N LEU A 58 -7.83 -6.98 -12.00
CA LEU A 58 -7.14 -6.91 -13.29
C LEU A 58 -6.96 -8.28 -13.97
N ASP A 59 -7.13 -9.38 -13.21
CA ASP A 59 -7.12 -10.76 -13.69
C ASP A 59 -8.48 -11.14 -14.31
#